data_AF-A0A183SI03-F1
#
_entry.id   AF-A0A183SI03-F1
#
_cell.length_a   1.000
_cell.length_b   1.000
_cell.length_c   1.000
_cell.angle_alpha   90.00
_cell.angle_beta   90.00
_cell.angle_gamma   90.00
#
_symmetry.space_group_name_H-M   'P 1'
#
loop_
_entity.id
_entity.type
_entity.pdbx_description
1 polymer ?
#
loop_
_entity_poly.entity_id
_entity_poly.type
_entity_poly.pdbx_seq_one_letter_code
_entity_poly.pdbx_strand_id
1 'polypeptide(L)' 'MHIVYEIFLEFLSLPHLEIPLAKRFIDQIFIVHLLDIFDSEDIRERNMAKTILHRIYGKFTHLRQFIRRQISNVFFT' A
#
# COMPACT_ATOMS: atom_id res chain seq x y z
N MET A 1 10.41 3.21 13.11
CA MET A 1 9.68 3.12 11.83
C MET A 1 8.26 3.70 11.86
N HIS A 2 7.57 3.79 13.01
CA HIS A 2 6.17 4.25 13.10
C HIS A 2 5.87 5.59 12.39
N ILE A 3 6.71 6.61 12.64
CA ILE A 3 6.53 7.96 12.10
C ILE A 3 6.52 7.97 10.55
N VAL A 4 7.33 7.13 9.91
CA VAL A 4 7.39 7.06 8.44
C VAL A 4 6.05 6.62 7.86
N TYR A 5 5.41 5.62 8.48
CA TYR A 5 4.12 5.13 8.03
C TYR A 5 2.99 6.14 8.30
N GLU A 6 3.02 6.84 9.43
CA GLU A 6 2.06 7.90 9.73
C GLU A 6 2.14 9.05 8.74
N ILE A 7 3.36 9.52 8.43
CA ILE A 7 3.59 10.55 7.41
C ILE A 7 3.05 10.08 6.06
N PHE A 8 3.29 8.82 5.69
CA PHE A 8 2.80 8.30 4.42
C PHE A 8 1.27 8.18 4.38
N LEU A 9 0.63 7.77 5.48
CA LEU A 9 -0.83 7.74 5.58
C LEU A 9 -1.45 9.13 5.49
N GLU A 10 -0.82 10.13 6.13
CA GLU A 10 -1.25 11.52 6.04
C GLU A 10 -1.14 12.02 4.59
N PHE A 11 -0.01 11.77 3.94
CA PHE A 11 0.20 12.06 2.51
C PHE A 11 -0.87 11.42 1.62
N LEU A 12 -1.19 10.14 1.84
CA LEU A 12 -2.25 9.45 1.09
C LEU A 12 -3.65 10.01 1.38
N SER A 13 -3.85 10.68 2.51
CA SER A 13 -5.13 11.26 2.93
C SER A 13 -5.30 12.70 2.45
N LEU A 14 -4.24 13.34 1.92
CA LEU A 14 -4.32 14.70 1.40
C LEU A 14 -5.38 14.83 0.28
N PRO A 15 -6.25 15.85 0.35
CA PRO A 15 -7.27 16.10 -0.67
C PRO A 15 -6.67 16.58 -2.00
N HIS A 16 -5.53 17.27 -1.93
CA HIS A 16 -4.82 17.83 -3.09
C HIS A 16 -3.70 16.92 -3.61
N LEU A 17 -3.76 15.62 -3.31
CA LEU A 17 -2.78 14.68 -3.84
C LEU A 17 -2.97 14.53 -5.36
N GLU A 18 -1.97 14.97 -6.12
CA GLU A 18 -1.91 14.83 -7.58
C GLU A 18 -1.72 13.36 -7.98
N ILE A 19 -2.83 12.65 -8.16
CA ILE A 19 -2.85 11.22 -8.53
C ILE A 19 -2.02 10.92 -9.79
N PRO A 20 -2.08 11.71 -10.89
CA PRO A 20 -1.26 11.45 -12.08
C PRO A 20 0.23 11.43 -11.80
N LEU A 21 0.72 12.32 -10.92
CA LEU A 21 2.12 12.36 -10.52
C LEU A 21 2.45 11.19 -9.57
N ALA A 22 1.61 10.96 -8.57
CA ALA A 22 1.81 9.89 -7.58
C ALA A 22 1.85 8.49 -8.21
N LYS A 23 1.09 8.25 -9.29
CA LYS A 23 1.11 6.99 -10.06
C LYS A 23 2.49 6.59 -10.58
N ARG A 24 3.41 7.56 -10.76
CA ARG A 24 4.78 7.29 -11.21
C ARG A 24 5.64 6.64 -10.12
N PHE A 25 5.21 6.71 -8.87
CA PHE A 25 5.95 6.23 -7.70
C PHE A 25 5.21 5.12 -6.95
N ILE A 26 3.88 5.17 -6.93
CA ILE A 26 3.02 4.12 -6.39
C ILE A 26 2.60 3.24 -7.56
N ASP A 27 3.47 2.29 -7.91
CA ASP A 27 3.33 1.37 -9.04
C ASP A 27 3.21 -0.09 -8.56
N GLN A 28 3.29 -1.04 -9.50
CA GLN A 28 3.20 -2.46 -9.17
C GLN A 28 4.37 -2.95 -8.30
N ILE A 29 5.58 -2.41 -8.50
CA ILE A 29 6.76 -2.78 -7.70
C ILE A 29 6.58 -2.28 -6.27
N PHE A 30 6.08 -1.06 -6.09
CA PHE A 30 5.73 -0.53 -4.78
C PHE A 30 4.74 -1.45 -4.04
N ILE A 31 3.71 -1.95 -4.72
CA ILE A 31 2.74 -2.87 -4.13
C ILE A 31 3.39 -4.18 -3.67
N VAL A 32 4.31 -4.75 -4.46
CA VAL A 32 5.02 -5.98 -4.07
C VAL A 32 5.81 -5.75 -2.79
N HIS A 33 6.65 -4.72 -2.73
CA HIS A 33 7.42 -4.42 -1.51
C HIS A 33 6.53 -4.07 -0.30
N LEU A 34 5.36 -3.45 -0.54
CA LEU A 34 4.39 -3.21 0.54
C LEU A 34 3.79 -4.52 1.07
N LEU A 35 3.59 -5.52 0.21
CA LEU A 35 3.06 -6.82 0.60
C LEU A 35 4.09 -7.63 1.41
N ASP A 36 5.39 -7.49 1.14
CA ASP A 36 6.44 -8.13 1.93
C ASP A 36 6.40 -7.73 3.43
N ILE A 37 5.90 -6.53 3.74
CA ILE A 37 5.75 -6.05 5.14
C ILE A 37 4.69 -6.87 5.91
N PHE A 38 3.78 -7.56 5.22
CA PHE A 38 2.81 -8.43 5.89
C PHE A 38 3.47 -9.64 6.57
N ASP A 39 4.69 -10.01 6.18
CA ASP A 39 5.49 -11.05 6.82
C ASP A 39 6.28 -10.56 8.04
N SER A 40 6.19 -9.26 8.39
CA SER A 40 6.83 -8.71 9.59
C SER A 40 6.31 -9.40 10.86
N GLU A 41 7.19 -9.76 11.80
CA GLU A 41 6.82 -10.31 13.11
C GLU A 41 6.05 -9.30 13.98
N ASP A 42 6.27 -8.00 13.77
CA ASP A 42 5.61 -6.93 14.53
C ASP A 42 4.15 -6.70 14.06
N ILE A 43 3.19 -6.98 14.95
CA ILE A 43 1.75 -6.79 14.72
C ILE A 43 1.42 -5.35 14.28
N ARG A 44 2.17 -4.36 14.80
CA ARG A 44 1.92 -2.95 14.51
C ARG A 44 2.27 -2.61 13.06
N GLU A 45 3.39 -3.14 12.56
CA GLU A 45 3.79 -2.95 11.17
C GLU A 45 2.80 -3.61 10.22
N ARG A 46 2.34 -4.83 10.52
CA ARG A 46 1.31 -5.51 9.72
C ARG A 46 0.00 -4.72 9.66
N ASN A 47 -0.44 -4.17 10.80
CA ASN A 47 -1.66 -3.33 10.86
C ASN A 47 -1.51 -2.05 10.02
N MET A 48 -0.32 -1.47 10.02
CA MET A 48 -0.03 -0.27 9.26
C MET A 48 0.03 -0.55 7.75
N ALA A 49 0.70 -1.63 7.34
CA ALA A 49 0.74 -2.09 5.96
C ALA A 49 -0.68 -2.38 5.42
N LYS A 50 -1.53 -3.05 6.21
CA LYS A 50 -2.95 -3.24 5.91
C LYS A 50 -3.68 -1.93 5.65
N THR A 51 -3.47 -0.93 6.50
CA THR A 51 -4.14 0.37 6.40
C THR A 51 -3.67 1.13 5.15
N ILE A 52 -2.37 1.14 4.89
CA ILE A 52 -1.77 1.76 3.70
C ILE A 52 -2.30 1.09 2.42
N LEU A 53 -2.28 -0.25 2.36
CA LEU A 53 -2.76 -1.01 1.21
C LEU A 53 -4.23 -0.71 0.92
N HIS A 54 -5.06 -0.60 1.96
CA HIS A 54 -6.47 -0.24 1.82
C HIS A 54 -6.65 1.16 1.22
N ARG A 55 -5.89 2.16 1.70
CA ARG A 55 -5.91 3.53 1.15
C ARG A 55 -5.48 3.55 -0.32
N ILE A 56 -4.42 2.82 -0.66
CA ILE A 56 -3.93 2.73 -2.05
C ILE A 56 -4.97 2.05 -2.94
N TYR A 57 -5.58 0.95 -2.50
CA TYR A 57 -6.63 0.25 -3.25
C TYR A 57 -7.83 1.16 -3.56
N GLY A 58 -8.24 1.99 -2.59
CA GLY A 58 -9.30 2.97 -2.77
C GLY A 58 -8.93 4.04 -3.80
N LYS A 59 -7.75 4.66 -3.64
CA LYS A 59 -7.33 5.85 -4.38
C LYS A 59 -6.77 5.56 -5.78
N PHE A 60 -6.02 4.46 -5.93
CA PHE A 60 -5.32 4.10 -7.17
C PHE A 60 -6.05 2.98 -7.91
N THR A 61 -7.12 3.34 -8.61
CA THR A 61 -8.00 2.40 -9.34
C THR A 61 -7.26 1.44 -10.28
N HIS A 62 -6.24 1.93 -10.99
CA HIS A 62 -5.42 1.15 -11.94
C HIS A 62 -4.64 -0.01 -11.29
N LEU A 63 -4.38 0.02 -9.98
CA LEU A 63 -3.68 -1.05 -9.27
C LEU A 63 -4.61 -2.12 -8.70
N ARG A 64 -5.93 -1.90 -8.68
CA ARG A 64 -6.88 -2.80 -8.00
C ARG A 64 -6.81 -4.24 -8.51
N GLN A 65 -6.74 -4.43 -9.82
CA GLN A 65 -6.65 -5.77 -10.42
C GLN A 65 -5.33 -6.46 -10.04
N PHE A 66 -4.23 -5.71 -10.04
CA PHE A 66 -2.92 -6.21 -9.65
C PHE A 66 -2.88 -6.59 -8.17
N ILE A 67 -3.33 -5.71 -7.28
CA ILE A 67 -3.41 -5.95 -5.83
C ILE A 67 -4.21 -7.22 -5.52
N ARG A 68 -5.38 -7.40 -6.14
CA ARG A 68 -6.22 -8.61 -5.94
C ARG A 68 -5.48 -9.89 -6.34
N ARG A 69 -4.75 -9.86 -7.46
CA ARG A 69 -3.96 -11.01 -7.94
C ARG A 69 -2.80 -11.31 -6.99
N GLN A 70 -2.05 -10.30 -6.55
CA GLN A 70 -0.90 -10.51 -5.66
C GLN A 70 -1.32 -11.01 -4.28
N ILE A 71 -2.39 -10.45 -3.70
CA ILE A 71 -2.98 -10.97 -2.46
C ILE A 71 -3.34 -12.45 -2.63
N SER A 72 -4.02 -12.81 -3.71
CA SER A 72 -4.33 -14.22 -4.01
C SER A 72 -3.06 -15.07 -4.05
N ASN A 73 -2.02 -14.64 -4.76
CA ASN A 73 -0.77 -15.38 -4.86
C ASN A 73 -0.11 -15.60 -3.49
N VAL A 74 -0.09 -14.58 -2.63
CA VAL A 74 0.49 -14.66 -1.27
C VAL A 74 -0.30 -15.59 -0.35
N PHE A 75 -1.64 -15.62 -0.46
CA PHE A 75 -2.49 -16.47 0.41
C PHE A 75 -2.70 -17.90 -0.08
N PHE A 76 -2.38 -18.20 -1.35
CA PHE A 76 -2.53 -19.54 -1.96
C PHE A 76 -1.18 -20.21 -2.28
N THR A 77 -0.06 -19.64 -1.81
CA THR A 77 1.27 -20.27 -1.77
C THR A 77 1.57 -20.67 -0.33
#